data_AF-A0A2G8RWP8-F1
#
_entry.id   AF-A0A2G8RWP8-F1
#
_cell.length_a   1.000
_cell.length_b   1.000
_cell.length_c   1.000
_cell.angle_alpha   90.00
_cell.angle_beta   90.00
_cell.angle_gamma   90.00
#
_symmetry.space_group_name_H-M   'P 1'
#
loop_
_entity.id
_entity.type
_entity.pdbx_description
1 polymer ?
#
loop_
_entity_poly.entity_id
_entity_poly.type
_entity_poly.pdbx_seq_one_letter_code
_entity_poly.pdbx_strand_id
1 'polypeptide(L)'
;MIRGDYSGWATIDTTLQAEHLIGRDRSRGAAMNKSASGGTGKPCESDICRNFNKGTCSTPCQHNRMHKCAGCSSADHGQSACTRT
;
A
#
# COMPACT_ATOMS: atom_id res chain seq x y z
N MET A 1 -13.67 -33.33 17.41
CA MET A 1 -12.77 -32.48 16.60
C MET A 1 -11.41 -33.15 16.60
N ILE A 2 -10.94 -33.61 15.43
CA ILE A 2 -9.61 -34.21 15.31
C ILE A 2 -8.61 -33.06 15.41
N ARG A 3 -7.76 -33.05 16.45
CA ARG A 3 -6.62 -32.13 16.51
C ARG A 3 -5.69 -32.50 15.36
N GLY A 4 -5.62 -31.64 14.34
CA GLY A 4 -4.64 -31.81 13.27
C GLY A 4 -3.24 -31.83 13.86
N ASP A 5 -2.39 -32.70 13.35
CA ASP A 5 -0.98 -32.70 13.72
C ASP A 5 -0.27 -31.59 12.93
N TYR A 6 0.18 -30.56 13.64
CA TYR A 6 0.89 -29.40 13.08
C TYR A 6 2.39 -29.44 13.39
N SER A 7 2.93 -30.58 13.86
CA SER A 7 4.30 -30.71 14.37
C SER A 7 5.41 -30.33 13.37
N GLY A 8 5.10 -30.24 12.08
CA GLY A 8 6.05 -29.85 11.03
C GLY A 8 5.94 -28.41 10.51
N TRP A 9 4.94 -27.64 10.92
CA TRP A 9 4.72 -26.29 10.37
C TRP A 9 5.80 -25.28 10.77
N ALA A 10 6.48 -25.53 11.89
CA ALA A 10 7.57 -24.68 12.37
C ALA A 10 8.97 -25.19 11.93
N THR A 11 9.04 -26.32 11.22
CA THR A 11 10.32 -26.90 10.82
C THR A 11 10.81 -26.23 9.55
N ILE A 12 11.89 -25.49 9.69
CA ILE A 12 12.56 -24.85 8.56
C ILE A 12 13.46 -25.88 7.89
N ASP A 13 13.16 -26.19 6.63
CA ASP A 13 14.06 -27.00 5.79
C ASP A 13 15.25 -26.14 5.35
N THR A 14 16.38 -26.35 6.03
CA THR A 14 17.63 -25.63 5.79
C THR A 14 18.25 -25.96 4.43
N THR A 15 17.99 -27.16 3.89
CA THR A 15 18.49 -27.56 2.57
C THR A 15 17.75 -26.81 1.47
N LEU A 16 16.43 -26.72 1.59
CA LEU A 16 15.58 -25.99 0.66
C LEU A 16 15.82 -24.47 0.73
N GLN A 17 16.11 -23.94 1.92
CA GLN A 17 16.58 -22.56 2.08
C GLN A 17 17.93 -22.31 1.39
N ALA A 18 18.89 -23.24 1.51
CA ALA A 18 20.19 -23.10 0.89
C ALA A 18 20.11 -23.04 -0.65
N GLU A 19 19.29 -23.89 -1.26
CA GLU A 19 19.11 -23.93 -2.72
C GLU A 19 18.44 -22.68 -3.30
N HIS A 20 17.48 -22.11 -2.56
CA HIS A 20 16.58 -21.09 -3.10
C HIS A 20 16.89 -19.67 -2.61
N LEU A 21 17.49 -19.51 -1.43
CA LEU A 21 17.73 -18.21 -0.81
C LEU A 21 19.21 -17.81 -0.79
N ILE A 22 20.14 -18.76 -0.66
CA ILE A 22 21.57 -18.45 -0.64
C ILE A 22 22.04 -18.19 -2.09
N GLY A 23 22.61 -17.01 -2.35
CA GLY A 23 23.10 -16.61 -3.68
C GLY A 23 22.04 -16.01 -4.62
N ARG A 24 20.74 -16.15 -4.30
CA ARG A 24 19.65 -15.40 -4.94
C ARG A 24 19.23 -14.23 -4.06
N ASP A 25 20.18 -13.34 -3.77
CA ASP A 25 19.87 -12.09 -3.09
C ASP A 25 18.82 -11.35 -3.93
N ARG A 26 17.58 -11.32 -3.44
CA ARG A 26 16.60 -10.38 -3.94
C ARG A 26 17.16 -9.03 -3.58
N SER A 27 17.59 -8.27 -4.57
CA SER A 27 18.06 -6.89 -4.39
C SER A 27 16.98 -6.11 -3.66
N ARG A 28 17.05 -6.09 -2.33
CA ARG A 28 16.28 -5.17 -1.52
C ARG A 28 16.99 -3.87 -1.75
N GLY A 29 16.44 -3.06 -2.66
CA GLY A 29 16.94 -1.71 -2.91
C GLY A 29 17.33 -1.09 -1.57
N ALA A 30 18.59 -0.64 -1.51
CA ALA A 30 19.31 -0.29 -0.29
C ALA A 30 18.37 0.26 0.80
N ALA A 31 18.42 -0.36 1.97
CA ALA A 31 17.71 0.10 3.14
C ALA A 31 18.12 1.56 3.43
N MET A 32 17.30 2.51 2.97
CA MET A 32 17.29 3.86 3.49
C MET A 32 16.72 3.75 4.90
N ASN A 33 17.59 3.74 5.89
CA ASN A 33 17.22 4.00 7.27
C ASN A 33 16.40 5.30 7.31
N LYS A 34 15.09 5.19 7.55
CA LYS A 34 14.36 5.94 8.59
C LYS A 34 12.84 5.80 8.43
N SER A 35 12.23 5.42 9.55
CA SER A 35 10.86 5.70 9.96
C SER A 35 9.75 4.87 9.31
N ALA A 36 9.08 4.10 10.18
CA ALA A 36 7.72 3.66 9.99
C ALA A 36 6.81 4.87 9.73
N SER A 37 6.32 4.99 8.49
CA SER A 37 5.01 5.55 8.09
C SER A 37 5.04 5.81 6.59
N GLY A 38 4.10 5.21 5.86
CA GLY A 38 3.85 5.55 4.45
C GLY A 38 4.31 4.47 3.50
N GLY A 39 3.40 3.56 3.17
CA GLY A 39 3.57 2.71 2.00
C GLY A 39 3.76 3.58 0.77
N THR A 40 4.93 3.50 0.14
CA THR A 40 5.19 4.11 -1.16
C THR A 40 4.57 3.20 -2.22
N GLY A 41 3.23 3.22 -2.27
CA GLY A 41 2.54 2.83 -3.49
C GLY A 41 3.00 3.78 -4.58
N LYS A 42 3.48 3.23 -5.71
CA LYS A 42 3.70 3.98 -6.95
C LYS A 42 2.56 4.99 -7.11
N PRO A 43 2.81 6.27 -7.43
CA PRO A 43 1.72 7.16 -7.78
C PRO A 43 1.11 6.58 -9.06
N CYS A 44 0.03 5.81 -8.91
CA CYS A 44 -0.84 5.56 -10.02
C CYS A 44 -1.33 6.95 -10.43
N GLU A 45 -1.12 7.34 -11.67
CA GLU A 45 -1.70 8.57 -12.24
C GLU A 45 -3.24 8.59 -12.05
N SER A 46 -3.82 7.42 -11.84
CA SER A 46 -5.21 7.15 -11.50
C SER A 46 -5.55 7.32 -10.01
N ASP A 47 -4.59 7.61 -9.13
CA ASP A 47 -4.86 7.72 -7.70
C ASP A 47 -5.64 9.01 -7.39
N ILE A 48 -6.77 8.81 -6.71
CA ILE A 48 -7.61 9.89 -6.22
C ILE A 48 -6.88 10.64 -5.09
N CYS A 49 -6.92 11.98 -5.13
CA CYS A 49 -6.34 12.83 -4.10
C CYS A 49 -7.11 12.68 -2.78
N ARG A 50 -6.50 12.02 -1.79
CA ARG A 50 -7.08 11.87 -0.44
C ARG A 50 -7.21 13.21 0.28
N ASN A 51 -6.30 14.15 0.04
CA ASN A 51 -6.37 15.48 0.66
C ASN A 51 -7.55 16.29 0.10
N PHE A 52 -7.87 16.13 -1.20
CA PHE A 52 -9.07 16.73 -1.78
C PHE A 52 -10.32 16.16 -1.15
N ASN A 53 -10.36 14.83 -0.96
CA ASN A 53 -11.46 14.15 -0.26
C ASN A 53 -11.61 14.56 1.22
N LYS A 54 -10.53 15.07 1.85
CA LYS A 54 -10.54 15.65 3.19
C LYS A 54 -10.82 17.16 3.21
N GLY A 55 -10.86 17.83 2.06
CA GLY A 55 -11.02 19.28 1.96
C GLY A 55 -9.74 20.09 2.27
N THR A 56 -8.58 19.45 2.35
CA THR A 56 -7.30 20.10 2.70
C THR A 56 -6.35 20.27 1.51
N CYS A 57 -6.78 19.92 0.29
CA CYS A 57 -5.94 20.06 -0.91
C CYS A 57 -6.22 21.36 -1.65
N SER A 58 -5.15 22.09 -1.96
CA SER A 58 -5.15 23.22 -2.89
C SER A 58 -5.12 22.75 -4.35
N THR A 59 -5.69 23.54 -5.26
CA THR A 59 -5.60 23.34 -6.72
C THR A 59 -4.56 24.32 -7.28
N PRO A 60 -3.51 23.87 -8.00
CA PRO A 60 -3.20 22.50 -8.42
C PRO A 60 -2.69 21.61 -7.27
N CYS A 61 -2.97 20.31 -7.36
CA CYS A 61 -2.54 19.31 -6.37
C CYS A 61 -1.00 19.21 -6.36
N GLN A 62 -0.36 19.38 -5.20
CA GLN A 62 1.10 19.24 -5.06
C GLN A 62 1.62 17.85 -5.47
N HIS A 63 0.76 16.83 -5.41
CA HIS A 63 1.09 15.46 -5.79
C HIS A 63 0.60 15.06 -7.17
N ASN A 64 0.07 16.02 -7.97
CA ASN A 64 -0.52 15.77 -9.29
C ASN A 64 -1.55 14.61 -9.28
N ARG A 65 -2.31 14.48 -8.19
CA ARG A 65 -3.37 13.47 -8.05
C ARG A 65 -4.72 14.01 -8.50
N MET A 66 -5.61 13.14 -8.99
CA MET A 66 -6.92 13.55 -9.49
C MET A 66 -7.82 14.05 -8.34
N HIS A 67 -8.38 15.26 -8.48
CA HIS A 67 -9.41 15.78 -7.59
C HIS A 67 -10.77 15.21 -7.97
N LYS A 68 -11.08 14.02 -7.43
CA LYS A 68 -12.38 13.37 -7.58
C LYS A 68 -12.87 12.88 -6.22
N CYS A 69 -14.18 12.93 -6.01
CA CYS A 69 -14.83 12.34 -4.85
C CYS A 69 -14.70 10.82 -4.90
N ALA A 70 -14.26 10.19 -3.82
CA ALA A 70 -14.17 8.73 -3.78
C ALA A 70 -15.54 8.02 -3.75
N GLY A 71 -16.60 8.70 -3.28
CA GLY A 71 -17.95 8.12 -3.16
C GLY A 71 -18.78 8.23 -4.44
N CYS A 72 -18.63 9.31 -5.21
CA CYS A 72 -19.47 9.58 -6.39
C CYS A 72 -18.67 9.99 -7.65
N SER A 73 -17.34 10.03 -7.58
CA SER A 73 -16.45 10.44 -8.68
C SER A 73 -16.62 11.87 -9.19
N SER A 74 -17.42 12.73 -8.55
CA SER A 74 -17.55 14.16 -8.89
C SER A 74 -16.24 14.92 -8.65
N ALA A 75 -15.95 15.92 -9.49
CA ALA A 75 -14.80 16.82 -9.32
C ALA A 75 -15.15 18.08 -8.52
N ASP A 76 -16.44 18.31 -8.23
CA ASP A 76 -16.93 19.52 -7.58
C ASP A 76 -16.72 19.51 -6.07
N HIS A 77 -16.72 18.32 -5.47
CA HIS A 77 -16.59 18.15 -4.02
C HIS A 77 -15.71 16.95 -3.66
N GLY A 78 -15.10 17.01 -2.48
CA GLY A 78 -14.45 15.86 -1.86
C GLY A 78 -15.45 14.94 -1.15
N GLN A 79 -15.03 13.71 -0.83
CA GLN A 79 -15.85 12.73 -0.09
C GLN A 79 -16.46 13.30 1.21
N SER A 80 -15.77 14.20 1.91
CA SER A 80 -16.30 14.87 3.12
C SER A 80 -17.61 15.63 2.91
N ALA A 81 -17.87 16.11 1.69
CA ALA A 81 -19.10 16.82 1.32
C ALA A 81 -19.98 16.00 0.37
N CYS A 82 -19.74 14.68 0.27
CA CYS A 82 -20.53 13.82 -0.60
C CYS A 82 -21.88 13.50 0.02
N THR A 83 -22.96 13.79 -0.70
CA THR A 83 -24.35 13.48 -0.28
C THR A 83 -24.77 12.04 -0.64
N ARG A 84 -23.89 11.29 -1.29
CA ARG A 84 -24.13 9.91 -1.71
C ARG A 84 -23.57 8.96 -0.64
N THR A 85 -24.42 8.58 0.31
CA THR A 85 -24.16 7.53 1.31
C THR A 85 -24.35 6.13 0.74
#